data_AF-A0AAU0M7I8-F1
#
_entry.id   AF-A0AAU0M7I8-F1
#
_cell.length_a   1.000
_cell.length_b   1.000
_cell.length_c   1.000
_cell.angle_alpha   90.00
_cell.angle_beta   90.00
_cell.angle_gamma   90.00
#
_symmetry.space_group_name_H-M   'P 1'
#
loop_
_entity.id
_entity.type
_entity.pdbx_description
1 polymer ?
#
loop_
_entity_poly.entity_id
_entity_poly.type
_entity_poly.pdbx_seq_one_letter_code
_entity_poly.pdbx_strand_id
1 'polypeptide(L)'
;MAPSLRVLLDGEIRRNRSIVEGAAESLGLTDEQRQIMIPSGQEQWLNRASWALSYLTRARAIERTSRAHYRITEVGRRLLDDHPDGITERDLRRLAGEDNASHTWKAFNAAFPPPAGLPTAELVEVETAESVLDPQEQIEAGIARITADVADELLTRIHAQEPVFFEQAVLDLLMKMGYGGAEGAATRTQLSNDGGIDGIIDQDALGLSRIYVQAKRYAPDNSVGRPAIQAFVGALAGNQANQGVFITTSMFSDGARSYAESVPTRVVLIDGERLTRLMIRYGVGVQVKQTIQIVEIDEDFFE
;
A
#
# COMPACT_ATOMS: atom_id res chain seq x y z
N MET A 1 -18.84 7.84 13.21
CA MET A 1 -18.67 8.25 14.63
C MET A 1 -19.87 7.87 15.50
N ALA A 2 -21.12 8.08 15.05
CA ALA A 2 -22.31 7.72 15.82
C ALA A 2 -22.35 6.29 16.41
N PRO A 3 -21.94 5.22 15.69
CA PRO A 3 -21.91 3.87 16.25
C PRO A 3 -21.09 3.75 17.56
N SER A 4 -19.87 4.29 17.57
CA SER A 4 -18.99 4.29 18.77
C SER A 4 -19.61 5.04 19.94
N LEU A 5 -20.28 6.16 19.65
CA LEU A 5 -20.92 6.99 20.68
C LEU A 5 -22.17 6.31 21.26
N ARG A 6 -22.95 5.60 20.42
CA ARG A 6 -24.13 4.83 20.85
C ARG A 6 -23.80 3.72 21.85
N VAL A 7 -22.64 3.08 21.70
CA VAL A 7 -22.17 2.03 22.63
C VAL A 7 -21.96 2.57 24.05
N LEU A 8 -21.70 3.88 24.20
CA LEU A 8 -21.42 4.54 25.48
C LEU A 8 -22.66 5.20 26.11
N LEU A 9 -23.86 5.05 25.52
CA LEU A 9 -25.07 5.76 25.96
C LEU A 9 -25.49 5.45 27.41
N ASP A 10 -25.11 4.28 27.92
CA ASP A 10 -25.34 3.88 29.32
C ASP A 10 -24.55 4.72 30.33
N GLY A 11 -23.56 5.50 29.90
CA GLY A 11 -22.72 6.33 30.77
C GLY A 11 -21.62 5.54 31.49
N GLU A 12 -21.48 4.25 31.21
CA GLU A 12 -20.45 3.41 31.82
C GLU A 12 -19.07 3.69 31.22
N ILE A 13 -18.02 3.43 32.01
CA ILE A 13 -16.65 3.48 31.50
C ILE A 13 -16.40 2.21 30.69
N ARG A 14 -16.05 2.36 29.41
CA ARG A 14 -15.74 1.22 28.53
C ARG A 14 -14.34 1.30 27.97
N ARG A 15 -13.71 0.13 27.80
CA ARG A 15 -12.42 0.00 27.10
C ARG A 15 -12.60 0.26 25.61
N ASN A 16 -11.57 0.85 24.98
CA ASN A 16 -11.48 1.09 23.54
C ASN A 16 -11.97 -0.12 22.74
N ARG A 17 -11.37 -1.29 22.99
CA ARG A 17 -11.71 -2.53 22.29
C ARG A 17 -13.20 -2.88 22.35
N SER A 18 -13.83 -2.74 23.53
CA SER A 18 -15.27 -3.02 23.68
C SER A 18 -16.14 -2.01 22.93
N ILE A 19 -15.73 -0.74 22.87
CA ILE A 19 -16.44 0.30 22.13
C ILE A 19 -16.35 0.02 20.63
N VAL A 20 -15.17 -0.33 20.15
CA VAL A 20 -14.89 -0.63 18.75
C VAL A 20 -15.65 -1.89 18.30
N GLU A 21 -15.61 -2.96 19.09
CA GLU A 21 -16.38 -4.19 18.82
C GLU A 21 -17.89 -3.92 18.82
N GLY A 22 -18.43 -3.23 19.83
CA GLY A 22 -19.85 -2.88 19.87
C GLY A 22 -20.29 -1.98 18.71
N ALA A 23 -19.42 -1.07 18.27
CA ALA A 23 -19.67 -0.23 17.11
C ALA A 23 -19.76 -1.07 15.83
N ALA A 24 -18.84 -2.01 15.65
CA ALA A 24 -18.83 -2.94 14.52
C ALA A 24 -20.06 -3.84 14.48
N GLU A 25 -20.50 -4.35 15.64
CA GLU A 25 -21.74 -5.11 15.78
C GLU A 25 -22.97 -4.28 15.41
N SER A 26 -23.06 -3.04 15.89
CA SER A 26 -24.19 -2.15 15.58
C SER A 26 -24.28 -1.78 14.09
N LEU A 27 -23.15 -1.80 13.39
CA LEU A 27 -23.06 -1.60 11.94
C LEU A 27 -23.32 -2.87 11.13
N GLY A 28 -23.40 -4.05 11.78
CA GLY A 28 -23.56 -5.33 11.11
C GLY A 28 -22.36 -5.72 10.24
N LEU A 29 -21.14 -5.33 10.63
CA LEU A 29 -19.94 -5.63 9.84
C LEU A 29 -19.71 -7.15 9.76
N THR A 30 -19.68 -7.66 8.53
CA THR A 30 -19.38 -9.06 8.20
C THR A 30 -17.91 -9.41 8.47
N ASP A 31 -17.61 -10.71 8.60
CA ASP A 31 -16.24 -11.19 8.77
C ASP A 31 -15.33 -10.77 7.60
N GLU A 32 -15.85 -10.80 6.38
CA GLU A 32 -15.14 -10.35 5.18
C GLU A 32 -14.77 -8.87 5.26
N GLN A 33 -15.69 -8.02 5.72
CA GLN A 33 -15.43 -6.59 5.92
C GLN A 33 -14.43 -6.31 7.04
N ARG A 34 -14.41 -7.14 8.09
CA ARG A 34 -13.46 -7.02 9.20
C ARG A 34 -12.04 -7.44 8.81
N GLN A 35 -11.91 -8.31 7.80
CA GLN A 35 -10.62 -8.76 7.25
C GLN A 35 -10.02 -7.79 6.23
N ILE A 36 -10.72 -6.70 5.87
CA ILE A 36 -10.17 -5.68 4.98
C ILE A 36 -9.01 -4.98 5.70
N MET A 37 -7.82 -5.07 5.09
CA MET A 37 -6.61 -4.44 5.59
C MET A 37 -6.33 -3.15 4.81
N ILE A 38 -5.93 -2.10 5.51
CA ILE A 38 -5.31 -0.92 4.87
C ILE A 38 -3.85 -1.25 4.51
N PRO A 39 -3.24 -0.57 3.51
CA PRO A 39 -1.85 -0.76 3.09
C PRO A 39 -0.79 -0.84 4.22
N SER A 40 -0.99 -0.15 5.34
CA SER A 40 -0.12 -0.28 6.52
C SER A 40 -0.18 -1.63 7.26
N GLY A 41 -1.12 -2.50 6.90
CA GLY A 41 -1.32 -3.82 7.52
C GLY A 41 -2.23 -3.81 8.75
N GLN A 42 -2.97 -2.73 9.00
CA GLN A 42 -4.01 -2.68 10.03
C GLN A 42 -5.39 -3.02 9.44
N GLU A 43 -6.28 -3.57 10.27
CA GLU A 43 -7.68 -3.77 9.88
C GLU A 43 -8.38 -2.42 9.73
N GLN A 44 -9.01 -2.18 8.58
CA GLN A 44 -9.62 -0.90 8.22
C GLN A 44 -10.66 -0.42 9.24
N TRP A 45 -11.50 -1.35 9.72
CA TRP A 45 -12.57 -1.03 10.66
C TRP A 45 -12.02 -0.60 12.04
N LEU A 46 -10.92 -1.22 12.51
CA LEU A 46 -10.23 -0.82 13.74
C LEU A 46 -9.62 0.57 13.61
N ASN A 47 -8.94 0.84 12.49
CA ASN A 47 -8.32 2.14 12.23
C ASN A 47 -9.39 3.26 12.23
N ARG A 48 -10.46 3.08 11.46
CA ARG A 48 -11.56 4.05 11.38
C ARG A 48 -12.26 4.27 12.72
N ALA A 49 -12.43 3.22 13.53
CA ALA A 49 -13.02 3.35 14.86
C ALA A 49 -12.10 4.11 15.83
N SER A 50 -10.78 3.93 15.73
CA SER A 50 -9.78 4.68 16.50
C SER A 50 -9.82 6.18 16.14
N TRP A 51 -9.93 6.51 14.85
CA TRP A 51 -10.16 7.89 14.40
C TRP A 51 -11.47 8.46 14.92
N ALA A 52 -12.55 7.68 14.90
CA ALA A 52 -13.82 8.11 15.44
C ALA A 52 -13.72 8.50 16.93
N LEU A 53 -13.05 7.70 17.76
CA LEU A 53 -12.81 8.03 19.17
C LEU A 53 -11.93 9.27 19.34
N SER A 54 -10.89 9.42 18.52
CA SER A 54 -10.03 10.61 18.53
C SER A 54 -10.82 11.89 18.25
N TYR A 55 -11.66 11.89 17.20
CA TYR A 55 -12.51 13.03 16.87
C TYR A 55 -13.55 13.32 17.95
N LEU A 56 -14.22 12.29 18.48
CA LEU A 56 -15.19 12.44 19.56
C LEU A 56 -14.56 13.00 20.84
N THR A 57 -13.33 12.58 21.16
CA THR A 57 -12.58 13.10 22.32
C THR A 57 -12.23 14.58 22.12
N ARG A 58 -11.76 14.97 20.92
CA ARG A 58 -11.44 16.37 20.59
C ARG A 58 -12.67 17.28 20.69
N ALA A 59 -13.82 16.80 20.25
CA ALA A 59 -15.10 17.52 20.35
C ALA A 59 -15.72 17.47 21.77
N ARG A 60 -15.02 16.86 22.75
CA ARG A 60 -15.50 16.64 24.12
C ARG A 60 -16.83 15.86 24.20
N ALA A 61 -17.18 15.12 23.15
CA ALA A 61 -18.36 14.24 23.13
C ALA A 61 -18.13 12.98 24.00
N ILE A 62 -16.87 12.58 24.16
CA ILE A 62 -16.43 11.57 25.12
C ILE A 62 -15.23 12.09 25.91
N GLU A 63 -15.07 11.59 27.14
CA GLU A 63 -13.89 11.83 27.96
C GLU A 63 -13.04 10.55 28.07
N ARG A 64 -11.71 10.69 28.06
CA ARG A 64 -10.78 9.58 28.33
C ARG A 64 -10.49 9.56 29.84
N THR A 65 -11.06 8.59 30.55
CA THR A 65 -10.93 8.49 32.02
C THR A 65 -9.59 7.90 32.46
N SER A 66 -9.01 7.04 31.62
CA SER A 66 -7.66 6.47 31.77
C SER A 66 -7.20 5.87 30.43
N ARG A 67 -5.99 5.28 30.37
CA ARG A 67 -5.45 4.68 29.14
C ARG A 67 -6.46 3.74 28.48
N ALA A 68 -6.88 4.06 27.26
CA ALA A 68 -7.87 3.33 26.48
C ALA A 68 -9.25 3.12 27.15
N HIS A 69 -9.65 3.94 28.13
CA HIS A 69 -10.99 3.89 28.74
C HIS A 69 -11.73 5.21 28.51
N TYR A 70 -12.97 5.11 28.06
CA TYR A 70 -13.78 6.25 27.66
C TYR A 70 -15.16 6.23 28.30
N ARG A 71 -15.74 7.42 28.47
CA ARG A 71 -17.12 7.65 28.92
C ARG A 71 -17.78 8.73 28.07
N ILE A 72 -19.08 8.59 27.76
CA ILE A 72 -19.86 9.64 27.09
C ILE A 72 -20.07 10.86 28.01
N THR A 73 -20.00 12.06 27.43
CA THR A 73 -20.31 13.30 28.14
C THR A 73 -21.74 13.77 27.81
N GLU A 74 -22.22 14.81 28.50
CA GLU A 74 -23.51 15.42 28.15
C GLU A 74 -23.51 16.04 26.75
N VAL A 75 -22.35 16.53 26.31
CA VAL A 75 -22.14 17.03 24.95
C VAL A 75 -22.32 15.90 23.93
N GLY A 76 -21.80 14.70 24.21
CA GLY A 76 -21.97 13.53 23.34
C GLY A 76 -23.41 13.04 23.26
N ARG A 77 -24.18 13.12 24.35
CA ARG A 77 -25.61 12.76 24.33
C ARG A 77 -26.41 13.68 23.42
N ARG A 78 -26.26 15.00 23.60
CA ARG A 78 -26.93 16.00 22.74
C ARG A 78 -26.55 15.86 21.29
N LEU A 79 -25.27 15.60 21.01
CA LEU A 79 -24.79 15.39 19.65
C LEU A 79 -25.46 14.18 18.97
N LEU A 80 -25.75 13.09 19.69
CA LEU A 80 -26.52 11.97 19.12
C LEU A 80 -27.98 12.34 18.87
N ASP A 81 -28.59 13.12 19.77
CA ASP A 81 -29.97 13.57 19.63
C ASP A 81 -30.14 14.53 18.45
N ASP A 82 -29.19 15.43 18.25
CA ASP A 82 -29.18 16.42 17.16
C ASP A 82 -28.86 15.80 15.79
N HIS A 83 -28.18 14.64 15.77
CA HIS A 83 -27.71 13.96 14.55
C HIS A 83 -28.14 12.48 14.49
N PRO A 84 -29.46 12.20 14.39
CA PRO A 84 -29.99 10.83 14.45
C PRO A 84 -29.52 9.95 13.28
N ASP A 85 -29.33 10.55 12.10
CA ASP A 85 -28.94 9.86 10.86
C ASP A 85 -27.43 9.59 10.76
N GLY A 86 -26.63 10.18 11.65
CA GLY A 86 -25.18 9.98 11.68
C GLY A 86 -24.41 11.24 12.04
N ILE A 87 -23.25 11.06 12.65
CA ILE A 87 -22.35 12.13 13.07
C ILE A 87 -21.17 12.17 12.11
N THR A 88 -21.01 13.31 11.45
CA THR A 88 -19.90 13.61 10.54
C THR A 88 -18.78 14.39 11.25
N GLU A 89 -17.63 14.55 10.60
CA GLU A 89 -16.54 15.36 11.16
C GLU A 89 -16.92 16.84 11.19
N ARG A 90 -17.72 17.29 10.21
CA ARG A 90 -18.23 18.66 10.17
C ARG A 90 -19.12 18.97 11.38
N ASP A 91 -19.96 18.03 11.79
CA ASP A 91 -20.84 18.18 12.96
C ASP A 91 -20.03 18.36 14.24
N LEU A 92 -18.99 17.55 14.41
CA LEU A 92 -18.08 17.67 15.56
C LEU A 92 -17.32 18.99 15.61
N ARG A 93 -16.86 19.49 14.45
CA ARG A 93 -16.17 20.78 14.36
C ARG A 93 -17.08 21.95 14.74
N ARG A 94 -18.36 21.90 14.34
CA ARG A 94 -19.37 22.91 14.72
C ARG A 94 -19.66 22.87 16.23
N LEU A 95 -19.81 21.68 16.80
CA LEU A 95 -20.12 21.48 18.22
C LEU A 95 -19.04 22.01 19.16
N ALA A 96 -17.77 21.96 18.76
CA ALA A 96 -16.66 22.46 19.56
C ALA A 96 -16.65 23.99 19.73
N GLY A 97 -17.55 24.72 19.06
CA GLY A 97 -17.67 26.18 19.16
C GLY A 97 -16.52 26.93 18.47
N GLU A 98 -15.88 26.28 17.50
CA GLU A 98 -14.51 26.59 17.12
C GLU A 98 -14.33 26.55 15.59
N ASP A 99 -14.52 27.70 14.93
CA ASP A 99 -13.82 27.96 13.66
C ASP A 99 -12.29 28.03 13.88
N ASN A 100 -11.84 28.10 15.14
CA ASN A 100 -10.45 28.34 15.55
C ASN A 100 -10.02 27.60 16.84
N ALA A 101 -10.33 26.32 16.97
CA ALA A 101 -9.91 25.48 18.09
C ALA A 101 -8.39 25.39 18.14
N SER A 102 -7.78 25.85 19.23
CA SER A 102 -6.31 25.84 19.41
C SER A 102 -5.68 24.44 19.48
N HIS A 103 -6.47 23.38 19.30
CA HIS A 103 -6.06 21.96 19.38
C HIS A 103 -6.40 21.16 18.11
N THR A 104 -6.96 21.81 17.08
CA THR A 104 -7.22 21.18 15.78
C THR A 104 -6.07 21.49 14.83
N TRP A 105 -5.88 20.63 13.83
CA TRP A 105 -4.93 20.76 12.72
C TRP A 105 -4.69 22.21 12.21
N LYS A 106 -5.71 23.09 12.25
CA LYS A 106 -5.59 24.50 11.88
C LYS A 106 -4.71 25.35 12.82
N ALA A 107 -4.80 25.16 14.14
CA ALA A 107 -3.98 25.92 15.09
C ALA A 107 -2.51 25.48 15.06
N PHE A 108 -2.26 24.19 14.82
CA PHE A 108 -0.92 23.67 14.58
C PHE A 108 -0.32 24.28 13.30
N ASN A 109 -1.07 24.31 12.19
CA ASN A 109 -0.61 24.96 10.94
C ASN A 109 -0.49 26.49 11.04
N ALA A 110 -1.26 27.15 11.91
CA ALA A 110 -1.12 28.58 12.15
C ALA A 110 0.10 28.93 13.01
N ALA A 111 0.44 28.09 14.00
CA ALA A 111 1.63 28.24 14.85
C ALA A 111 2.92 27.73 14.17
N PHE A 112 2.80 26.73 13.31
CA PHE A 112 3.86 26.13 12.51
C PHE A 112 3.43 26.07 11.04
N PRO A 113 3.52 27.18 10.30
CA PRO A 113 3.20 27.17 8.89
C PRO A 113 4.08 26.15 8.16
N PRO A 114 3.53 25.41 7.18
CA PRO A 114 4.33 24.50 6.37
C PRO A 114 5.50 25.26 5.72
N PRO A 115 6.65 24.59 5.48
CA PRO A 115 7.83 25.22 4.91
C PRO A 115 7.51 25.93 3.59
N ALA A 116 8.10 27.12 3.41
CA ALA A 116 7.86 27.98 2.26
C ALA A 116 8.15 27.24 0.94
N GLY A 117 7.14 27.13 0.06
CA GLY A 117 7.26 26.47 -1.25
C GLY A 117 6.14 25.48 -1.57
N LEU A 118 5.36 25.04 -0.58
CA LEU A 118 4.02 24.56 -0.85
C LEU A 118 3.20 25.78 -1.31
N PRO A 119 2.42 25.70 -2.40
CA PRO A 119 1.45 26.75 -2.65
C PRO A 119 0.64 26.88 -1.36
N THR A 120 0.71 28.06 -0.74
CA THR A 120 -0.36 28.55 0.08
C THR A 120 -1.53 28.56 -0.87
N ALA A 121 -2.20 27.42 -1.01
CA ALA A 121 -3.53 27.39 -1.58
C ALA A 121 -4.21 28.48 -0.78
N GLU A 122 -4.60 29.55 -1.49
CA GLU A 122 -5.63 30.44 -1.01
C GLU A 122 -6.61 29.53 -0.27
N LEU A 123 -6.91 29.88 0.97
CA LEU A 123 -7.98 29.25 1.73
C LEU A 123 -9.31 29.59 1.03
N VAL A 124 -9.44 29.21 -0.24
CA VAL A 124 -10.69 28.82 -0.83
C VAL A 124 -11.23 27.85 0.20
N GLU A 125 -12.38 28.21 0.75
CA GLU A 125 -13.32 27.27 1.31
C GLU A 125 -13.58 26.22 0.23
N VAL A 126 -12.63 25.32 0.02
CA VAL A 126 -12.93 24.03 -0.55
C VAL A 126 -13.86 23.47 0.50
N GLU A 127 -15.16 23.53 0.22
CA GLU A 127 -16.12 22.61 0.80
C GLU A 127 -15.39 21.29 0.87
N THR A 128 -14.94 20.91 2.07
CA THR A 128 -14.26 19.65 2.28
C THR A 128 -15.31 18.62 1.98
N ALA A 129 -15.41 18.20 0.72
CA ALA A 129 -16.14 17.03 0.33
C ALA A 129 -15.64 15.95 1.29
N GLU A 130 -16.51 15.52 2.19
CA GLU A 130 -16.13 14.62 3.26
C GLU A 130 -15.53 13.38 2.61
N SER A 131 -14.23 13.21 2.81
CA SER A 131 -13.56 12.01 2.36
C SER A 131 -14.09 10.87 3.24
N VAL A 132 -14.65 9.85 2.59
CA VAL A 132 -15.03 8.59 3.25
C VAL A 132 -13.80 7.90 3.87
N LEU A 133 -12.60 8.21 3.35
CA LEU A 133 -11.33 7.70 3.84
C LEU A 133 -10.82 8.52 5.03
N ASP A 134 -10.31 7.82 6.04
CA ASP A 134 -9.61 8.46 7.16
C ASP A 134 -8.26 9.08 6.71
N PRO A 135 -7.63 9.95 7.52
CA PRO A 135 -6.41 10.64 7.11
C PRO A 135 -5.26 9.72 6.66
N GLN A 136 -5.10 8.56 7.30
CA GLN A 136 -4.05 7.62 6.92
C GLN A 136 -4.37 6.97 5.57
N GLU A 137 -5.62 6.53 5.37
CA GLU A 137 -6.08 6.03 4.07
C GLU A 137 -5.92 7.07 2.95
N GLN A 138 -6.11 8.37 3.24
CA GLN A 138 -5.88 9.44 2.27
C GLN A 138 -4.41 9.57 1.86
N ILE A 139 -3.49 9.49 2.83
CA ILE A 139 -2.04 9.50 2.56
C ILE A 139 -1.65 8.28 1.74
N GLU A 140 -2.09 7.09 2.14
CA GLU A 140 -1.80 5.83 1.45
C GLU A 140 -2.36 5.83 0.02
N ALA A 141 -3.57 6.34 -0.20
CA ALA A 141 -4.15 6.50 -1.53
C ALA A 141 -3.39 7.55 -2.37
N GLY A 142 -2.83 8.58 -1.75
CA GLY A 142 -1.95 9.55 -2.40
C GLY A 142 -0.62 8.91 -2.84
N ILE A 143 0.01 8.13 -1.95
CA ILE A 143 1.25 7.39 -2.25
C ILE A 143 1.02 6.37 -3.36
N ALA A 144 -0.09 5.64 -3.33
CA ALA A 144 -0.44 4.66 -4.36
C ALA A 144 -0.58 5.31 -5.74
N ARG A 145 -1.23 6.48 -5.83
CA ARG A 145 -1.34 7.26 -7.08
C ARG A 145 0.02 7.71 -7.60
N ILE A 146 0.84 8.32 -6.75
CA ILE A 146 2.21 8.72 -7.13
C ILE A 146 3.03 7.51 -7.61
N THR A 147 2.89 6.37 -6.92
CA THR A 147 3.60 5.13 -7.27
C THR A 147 3.16 4.61 -8.64
N ALA A 148 1.86 4.68 -8.95
CA ALA A 148 1.33 4.28 -10.27
C ALA A 148 1.87 5.18 -11.38
N ASP A 149 1.85 6.51 -11.20
CA ASP A 149 2.40 7.45 -12.18
C ASP A 149 3.90 7.20 -12.44
N VAL A 150 4.67 6.98 -11.38
CA VAL A 150 6.10 6.64 -11.47
C VAL A 150 6.30 5.28 -12.15
N ALA A 151 5.43 4.30 -11.91
CA ALA A 151 5.50 2.99 -12.54
C ALA A 151 5.29 3.08 -14.06
N ASP A 152 4.33 3.87 -14.51
CA ASP A 152 4.06 4.10 -15.94
C ASP A 152 5.19 4.86 -16.63
N GLU A 153 5.73 5.91 -15.98
CA GLU A 153 6.88 6.65 -16.49
C GLU A 153 8.13 5.76 -16.58
N LEU A 154 8.38 4.94 -15.55
CA LEU A 154 9.49 4.00 -15.52
C LEU A 154 9.39 2.99 -16.66
N LEU A 155 8.21 2.40 -16.87
CA LEU A 155 7.99 1.44 -17.96
C LEU A 155 8.23 2.07 -19.32
N THR A 156 7.73 3.30 -19.53
CA THR A 156 7.95 4.07 -20.76
C THR A 156 9.43 4.30 -21.03
N ARG A 157 10.20 4.69 -20.00
CA ARG A 157 11.65 4.91 -20.13
C ARG A 157 12.40 3.62 -20.43
N ILE A 158 12.05 2.50 -19.77
CA ILE A 158 12.64 1.18 -20.07
C ILE A 158 12.39 0.79 -21.53
N HIS A 159 11.18 1.04 -22.03
CA HIS A 159 10.83 0.72 -23.42
C HIS A 159 11.66 1.51 -24.44
N ALA A 160 12.03 2.76 -24.11
CA ALA A 160 12.84 3.63 -24.95
C ALA A 160 14.34 3.29 -24.95
N GLN A 161 14.83 2.45 -24.03
CA GLN A 161 16.23 2.02 -23.98
C GLN A 161 16.48 0.79 -24.84
N GLU A 162 17.74 0.52 -25.20
CA GLU A 162 18.17 -0.65 -25.98
C GLU A 162 17.84 -1.99 -25.28
N PRO A 163 17.66 -3.11 -26.02
CA PRO A 163 17.34 -4.42 -25.43
C PRO A 163 18.32 -4.87 -24.34
N VAL A 164 19.61 -4.64 -24.54
CA VAL A 164 20.68 -4.99 -23.58
C VAL A 164 20.50 -4.26 -22.25
N PHE A 165 20.02 -3.01 -22.28
CA PHE A 165 19.73 -2.28 -21.04
C PHE A 165 18.59 -2.94 -20.25
N PHE A 166 17.54 -3.39 -20.93
CA PHE A 166 16.41 -4.05 -20.28
C PHE A 166 16.83 -5.37 -19.64
N GLU A 167 17.62 -6.18 -20.34
CA GLU A 167 18.20 -7.42 -19.79
C GLU A 167 19.01 -7.13 -18.52
N GLN A 168 19.89 -6.13 -18.56
CA GLN A 168 20.68 -5.74 -17.39
C GLN A 168 19.80 -5.24 -16.23
N ALA A 169 18.81 -4.39 -16.50
CA ALA A 169 17.91 -3.87 -15.46
C ALA A 169 17.10 -4.99 -14.77
N VAL A 170 16.73 -6.02 -15.53
CA VAL A 170 16.07 -7.22 -15.01
C VAL A 170 17.01 -8.01 -14.10
N LEU A 171 18.27 -8.21 -14.51
CA LEU A 171 19.27 -8.88 -13.68
C LEU A 171 19.54 -8.09 -12.39
N ASP A 172 19.72 -6.77 -12.48
CA ASP A 172 19.92 -5.89 -11.33
C ASP A 172 18.75 -5.96 -10.34
N LEU A 173 17.51 -6.05 -10.85
CA LEU A 173 16.33 -6.25 -10.02
C LEU A 173 16.39 -7.58 -9.26
N LEU A 174 16.70 -8.68 -9.95
CA LEU A 174 16.78 -9.98 -9.30
C LEU A 174 17.89 -10.03 -8.24
N MET A 175 19.03 -9.38 -8.51
CA MET A 175 20.11 -9.20 -7.52
C MET A 175 19.66 -8.41 -6.30
N LYS A 176 18.97 -7.27 -6.50
CA LYS A 176 18.42 -6.48 -5.38
C LYS A 176 17.33 -7.19 -4.59
N MET A 177 16.63 -8.13 -5.22
CA MET A 177 15.67 -9.02 -4.56
C MET A 177 16.35 -10.12 -3.72
N GLY A 178 17.68 -10.28 -3.85
CA GLY A 178 18.45 -11.28 -3.12
C GLY A 178 18.69 -12.59 -3.87
N TYR A 179 18.33 -12.68 -5.16
CA TYR A 179 18.75 -13.79 -6.02
C TYR A 179 20.21 -13.54 -6.45
N GLY A 180 21.11 -14.54 -6.36
CA GLY A 180 22.55 -14.35 -6.64
C GLY A 180 23.49 -14.63 -5.46
N GLY A 181 22.96 -15.03 -4.30
CA GLY A 181 23.74 -15.40 -3.11
C GLY A 181 24.29 -14.21 -2.30
N ALA A 182 24.68 -14.47 -1.05
CA ALA A 182 25.04 -13.43 -0.06
C ALA A 182 26.27 -12.59 -0.40
N GLU A 183 27.14 -13.03 -1.33
CA GLU A 183 28.38 -12.34 -1.68
C GLU A 183 28.39 -11.70 -3.07
N GLY A 184 27.31 -11.82 -3.86
CA GLY A 184 27.24 -11.29 -5.24
C GLY A 184 28.25 -11.90 -6.24
N ALA A 185 29.21 -12.68 -5.77
CA ALA A 185 30.30 -13.29 -6.53
C ALA A 185 29.93 -14.65 -7.15
N ALA A 186 28.84 -15.28 -6.71
CA ALA A 186 28.31 -16.52 -7.30
C ALA A 186 27.51 -16.27 -8.60
N THR A 187 27.62 -15.07 -9.18
CA THR A 187 26.83 -14.70 -10.35
C THR A 187 27.58 -15.11 -11.62
N ARG A 188 27.36 -16.34 -12.09
CA ARG A 188 27.69 -16.69 -13.47
C ARG A 188 26.58 -16.19 -14.39
N THR A 189 26.47 -14.87 -14.55
CA THR A 189 25.62 -14.24 -15.58
C THR A 189 26.19 -14.55 -16.95
N GLN A 190 25.86 -15.73 -17.47
CA GLN A 190 26.07 -16.05 -18.86
C GLN A 190 24.84 -15.60 -19.64
N LEU A 191 25.04 -14.62 -20.51
CA LEU A 191 24.14 -14.36 -21.63
C LEU A 191 24.16 -15.62 -22.51
N SER A 192 23.13 -16.45 -22.41
CA SER A 192 23.02 -17.68 -23.19
C SER A 192 22.15 -17.41 -24.41
N ASN A 193 22.73 -17.24 -25.59
CA ASN A 193 21.92 -17.14 -26.82
C ASN A 193 21.29 -18.48 -27.26
N ASP A 194 21.14 -19.43 -26.34
CA ASP A 194 20.53 -20.73 -26.60
C ASP A 194 19.01 -20.66 -26.47
N GLY A 195 18.33 -20.53 -27.62
CA GLY A 195 16.91 -20.87 -27.77
C GLY A 195 15.88 -20.04 -26.97
N GLY A 196 16.32 -19.05 -26.19
CA GLY A 196 15.46 -18.20 -25.38
C GLY A 196 15.77 -18.14 -23.88
N ILE A 197 17.04 -18.14 -23.45
CA ILE A 197 17.42 -17.89 -22.05
C ILE A 197 18.34 -16.66 -22.00
N ASP A 198 17.82 -15.52 -21.58
CA ASP A 198 18.59 -14.28 -21.60
C ASP A 198 19.56 -14.18 -20.40
N GLY A 199 19.35 -14.95 -19.32
CA GLY A 199 20.29 -15.03 -18.19
C GLY A 199 20.09 -16.24 -17.27
N ILE A 200 21.12 -16.53 -16.45
CA ILE A 200 21.10 -17.59 -15.44
C ILE A 200 21.62 -16.99 -14.12
N ILE A 201 20.88 -17.20 -13.03
CA ILE A 201 21.21 -16.68 -11.70
C ILE A 201 21.21 -17.84 -10.70
N ASP A 202 22.27 -17.95 -9.91
CA ASP A 202 22.34 -18.91 -8.81
C ASP A 202 21.52 -18.38 -7.60
N GLN A 203 20.53 -19.14 -7.16
CA GLN A 203 19.67 -18.77 -6.03
C GLN A 203 20.40 -18.93 -4.69
N ASP A 204 21.38 -19.83 -4.63
CA ASP A 204 22.20 -20.11 -3.46
C ASP A 204 23.69 -19.93 -3.77
N ALA A 205 24.50 -19.73 -2.73
CA ALA A 205 25.93 -19.50 -2.87
C ALA A 205 26.71 -20.69 -3.46
N LEU A 206 26.11 -21.90 -3.48
CA LEU A 206 26.73 -23.12 -3.99
C LEU A 206 26.34 -23.39 -5.46
N GLY A 207 25.42 -22.61 -6.03
CA GLY A 207 24.92 -22.78 -7.40
C GLY A 207 24.14 -24.09 -7.61
N LEU A 208 23.57 -24.65 -6.55
CA LEU A 208 22.78 -25.89 -6.62
C LEU A 208 21.39 -25.62 -7.22
N SER A 209 20.82 -24.47 -6.88
CA SER A 209 19.53 -24.00 -7.39
C SER A 209 19.76 -22.85 -8.36
N ARG A 210 19.44 -23.06 -9.63
CA ARG A 210 19.55 -22.04 -10.68
C ARG A 210 18.19 -21.49 -11.05
N ILE A 211 18.16 -20.21 -11.37
CA ILE A 211 16.99 -19.51 -11.91
C ILE A 211 17.35 -19.04 -13.31
N TYR A 212 16.60 -19.56 -14.27
CA TYR A 212 16.74 -19.18 -15.67
C TYR A 212 15.81 -18.02 -15.97
N VAL A 213 16.33 -17.00 -16.62
CA VAL A 213 15.64 -15.74 -16.85
C VAL A 213 15.48 -15.52 -18.34
N GLN A 214 14.27 -15.15 -18.75
CA GLN A 214 14.00 -14.61 -20.07
C GLN A 214 13.40 -13.21 -19.92
N ALA A 215 13.97 -12.24 -20.62
CA ALA A 215 13.54 -10.85 -20.66
C ALA A 215 13.14 -10.47 -22.10
N LYS A 216 11.84 -10.25 -22.35
CA LYS A 216 11.33 -9.81 -23.66
C LYS A 216 10.76 -8.40 -23.61
N ARG A 217 11.42 -7.48 -24.31
CA ARG A 217 10.92 -6.12 -24.54
C ARG A 217 9.89 -6.12 -25.66
N TYR A 218 8.62 -6.26 -25.32
CA TYR A 218 7.50 -6.17 -26.25
C TYR A 218 6.78 -4.84 -26.13
N ALA A 219 6.18 -4.38 -27.23
CA ALA A 219 5.32 -3.22 -27.22
C ALA A 219 4.09 -3.45 -26.31
N PRO A 220 3.55 -2.40 -25.66
CA PRO A 220 2.43 -2.55 -24.71
C PRO A 220 1.18 -3.21 -25.31
N ASP A 221 0.96 -3.04 -26.61
CA ASP A 221 -0.14 -3.62 -27.40
C ASP A 221 0.13 -5.06 -27.86
N ASN A 222 1.37 -5.53 -27.75
CA ASN A 222 1.77 -6.88 -28.14
C ASN A 222 1.86 -7.81 -26.93
N SER A 223 0.73 -8.43 -26.58
CA SER A 223 0.67 -9.38 -25.47
C SER A 223 1.46 -10.67 -25.75
N VAL A 224 2.17 -11.16 -24.74
CA VAL A 224 2.89 -12.43 -24.78
C VAL A 224 1.90 -13.60 -24.77
N GLY A 225 1.86 -14.31 -25.90
CA GLY A 225 1.04 -15.50 -26.10
C GLY A 225 1.66 -16.79 -25.56
N ARG A 226 0.84 -17.85 -25.49
CA ARG A 226 1.27 -19.22 -25.13
C ARG A 226 2.52 -19.72 -25.91
N PRO A 227 2.70 -19.47 -27.22
CA PRO A 227 3.87 -19.98 -27.94
C PRO A 227 5.21 -19.51 -27.35
N ALA A 228 5.29 -18.27 -26.86
CA ALA A 228 6.51 -17.76 -26.24
C ALA A 228 6.85 -18.49 -24.93
N ILE A 229 5.83 -18.75 -24.10
CA ILE A 229 6.01 -19.49 -22.84
C ILE A 229 6.36 -20.95 -23.13
N GLN A 230 5.75 -21.56 -24.16
CA GLN A 230 6.08 -22.93 -24.57
C GLN A 230 7.52 -23.06 -25.07
N ALA A 231 8.00 -22.08 -25.84
CA ALA A 231 9.39 -22.02 -26.27
C ALA A 231 10.34 -21.92 -25.06
N PHE A 232 10.02 -21.06 -24.10
CA PHE A 232 10.80 -20.92 -22.87
C PHE A 232 10.83 -22.20 -22.04
N VAL A 233 9.67 -22.85 -21.82
CA VAL A 233 9.60 -24.16 -21.13
C VAL A 233 10.43 -25.22 -21.86
N GLY A 234 10.43 -25.22 -23.19
CA GLY A 234 11.29 -26.09 -23.99
C GLY A 234 12.77 -25.83 -23.76
N ALA A 235 13.19 -24.56 -23.70
CA ALA A 235 14.57 -24.17 -23.40
C ALA A 235 14.99 -24.59 -21.98
N LEU A 236 14.10 -24.44 -21.00
CA LEU A 236 14.32 -24.93 -19.62
C LEU A 236 14.53 -26.45 -19.59
N ALA A 237 13.69 -27.21 -20.29
CA ALA A 237 13.81 -28.66 -20.35
C ALA A 237 15.12 -29.10 -21.01
N GLY A 238 15.55 -28.43 -22.08
CA GLY A 238 16.84 -28.68 -22.74
C GLY A 238 18.05 -28.44 -21.82
N ASN A 239 17.93 -27.50 -20.89
CA ASN A 239 18.94 -27.15 -19.89
C ASN A 239 18.78 -27.90 -18.55
N GLN A 240 17.89 -28.89 -18.48
CA GLN A 240 17.55 -29.64 -17.26
C GLN A 240 17.13 -28.74 -16.08
N ALA A 241 16.54 -27.58 -16.38
CA ALA A 241 16.07 -26.61 -15.42
C ALA A 241 14.65 -26.93 -14.95
N ASN A 242 14.41 -26.83 -13.65
CA ASN A 242 13.11 -27.07 -13.02
C ASN A 242 12.33 -25.78 -12.71
N GLN A 243 12.97 -24.61 -12.83
CA GLN A 243 12.36 -23.31 -12.57
C GLN A 243 12.94 -22.20 -13.45
N GLY A 244 12.10 -21.20 -13.75
CA GLY A 244 12.50 -20.02 -14.50
C GLY A 244 11.55 -18.85 -14.32
N VAL A 245 12.01 -17.67 -14.71
CA VAL A 245 11.27 -16.41 -14.66
C VAL A 245 11.20 -15.82 -16.07
N PHE A 246 9.99 -15.58 -16.55
CA PHE A 246 9.75 -14.88 -17.80
C PHE A 246 9.26 -13.47 -17.50
N ILE A 247 10.01 -12.49 -17.99
CA ILE A 247 9.81 -11.07 -17.71
C ILE A 247 9.54 -10.35 -19.03
N THR A 248 8.51 -9.51 -19.05
CA THR A 248 8.20 -8.69 -20.22
C THR A 248 7.79 -7.27 -19.83
N THR A 249 8.00 -6.32 -20.73
CA THR A 249 7.47 -4.95 -20.61
C THR A 249 6.00 -4.84 -21.01
N SER A 250 5.39 -5.92 -21.52
CA SER A 250 3.98 -5.98 -21.94
C SER A 250 3.15 -6.84 -20.98
N MET A 251 2.02 -7.35 -21.43
CA MET A 251 1.09 -8.20 -20.68
C MET A 251 1.12 -9.64 -21.18
N PHE A 252 0.77 -10.59 -20.32
CA PHE A 252 0.53 -11.98 -20.74
C PHE A 252 -0.94 -12.20 -21.11
N SER A 253 -1.17 -13.01 -22.14
CA SER A 253 -2.51 -13.53 -22.45
C SER A 253 -2.94 -14.55 -21.41
N ASP A 254 -4.25 -14.75 -21.24
CA ASP A 254 -4.77 -15.77 -20.33
C ASP A 254 -4.30 -17.18 -20.73
N GLY A 255 -4.22 -17.46 -22.02
CA GLY A 255 -3.66 -18.71 -22.53
C GLY A 255 -2.18 -18.92 -22.18
N ALA A 256 -1.39 -17.85 -22.05
CA ALA A 256 0.00 -17.92 -21.57
C ALA A 256 0.07 -18.23 -20.08
N ARG A 257 -0.79 -17.57 -19.27
CA ARG A 257 -0.89 -17.80 -17.82
C ARG A 257 -1.34 -19.22 -17.49
N SER A 258 -2.45 -19.67 -18.08
CA SER A 258 -2.97 -21.03 -17.88
C SER A 258 -1.97 -22.10 -18.32
N TYR A 259 -1.20 -21.85 -19.38
CA TYR A 259 -0.16 -22.79 -19.80
C TYR A 259 0.97 -22.88 -18.79
N ALA A 260 1.48 -21.75 -18.28
CA ALA A 260 2.52 -21.70 -17.26
C ALA A 260 2.12 -22.43 -15.96
N GLU A 261 0.85 -22.37 -15.58
CA GLU A 261 0.30 -23.09 -14.41
C GLU A 261 0.10 -24.59 -14.66
N SER A 262 -0.13 -24.99 -15.92
CA SER A 262 -0.41 -26.39 -16.28
C SER A 262 0.84 -27.27 -16.42
N VAL A 263 2.02 -26.68 -16.59
CA VAL A 263 3.27 -27.41 -16.79
C VAL A 263 3.92 -27.78 -15.45
N PRO A 264 4.63 -28.92 -15.36
CA PRO A 264 5.30 -29.32 -14.13
C PRO A 264 6.50 -28.43 -13.78
N THR A 265 7.09 -27.75 -14.77
CA THR A 265 8.18 -26.79 -14.57
C THR A 265 7.66 -25.50 -13.97
N ARG A 266 8.29 -25.00 -12.90
CA ARG A 266 7.83 -23.78 -12.22
C ARG A 266 8.25 -22.54 -13.02
N VAL A 267 7.31 -21.95 -13.76
CA VAL A 267 7.53 -20.70 -14.51
C VAL A 267 6.82 -19.54 -13.82
N VAL A 268 7.59 -18.52 -13.41
CA VAL A 268 7.04 -17.28 -12.86
C VAL A 268 6.93 -16.25 -13.98
N LEU A 269 5.73 -15.70 -14.17
CA LEU A 269 5.47 -14.64 -15.14
C LEU A 269 5.48 -13.26 -14.45
N ILE A 270 6.24 -12.31 -15.01
CA ILE A 270 6.32 -10.92 -14.54
C ILE A 270 6.03 -10.00 -15.74
N ASP A 271 4.87 -9.37 -15.73
CA ASP A 271 4.45 -8.40 -16.75
C ASP A 271 4.97 -6.99 -16.42
N GLY A 272 4.75 -6.03 -17.31
CA GLY A 272 5.27 -4.67 -17.19
C GLY A 272 4.83 -3.99 -15.89
N GLU A 273 3.57 -4.18 -15.48
CA GLU A 273 3.02 -3.62 -14.25
C GLU A 273 3.65 -4.25 -13.00
N ARG A 274 3.80 -5.58 -12.96
CA ARG A 274 4.47 -6.26 -11.85
C ARG A 274 5.96 -5.91 -11.81
N LEU A 275 6.62 -5.81 -12.96
CA LEU A 275 8.02 -5.43 -13.08
C LEU A 275 8.26 -4.05 -12.44
N THR A 276 7.53 -3.02 -12.83
CA THR A 276 7.76 -1.65 -12.33
C THR A 276 7.47 -1.52 -10.84
N ARG A 277 6.44 -2.21 -10.32
CA ARG A 277 6.21 -2.30 -8.87
C ARG A 277 7.39 -2.92 -8.12
N LEU A 278 7.97 -3.99 -8.65
CA LEU A 278 9.16 -4.62 -8.07
C LEU A 278 10.37 -3.67 -8.14
N MET A 279 10.59 -3.03 -9.29
CA MET A 279 11.65 -2.03 -9.44
C MET A 279 11.52 -0.89 -8.43
N ILE A 280 10.31 -0.36 -8.22
CA ILE A 280 10.07 0.67 -7.21
C ILE A 280 10.36 0.15 -5.80
N ARG A 281 9.82 -1.03 -5.46
CA ARG A 281 9.98 -1.65 -4.13
C ARG A 281 11.45 -1.89 -3.77
N TYR A 282 12.25 -2.35 -4.73
CA TYR A 282 13.66 -2.67 -4.53
C TYR A 282 14.61 -1.53 -4.93
N GLY A 283 14.07 -0.36 -5.31
CA GLY A 283 14.86 0.83 -5.64
C GLY A 283 15.75 0.66 -6.88
N VAL A 284 15.24 0.03 -7.93
CA VAL A 284 15.91 -0.10 -9.24
C VAL A 284 15.30 0.91 -10.20
N GLY A 285 16.13 1.75 -10.84
CA GLY A 285 15.65 2.78 -11.75
C GLY A 285 14.87 3.93 -11.10
N VAL A 286 14.78 3.97 -9.76
CA VAL A 286 14.08 5.00 -8.98
C VAL A 286 14.91 5.46 -7.79
N GLN A 287 14.55 6.62 -7.24
CA GLN A 287 15.16 7.20 -6.04
C GLN A 287 14.09 7.72 -5.09
N VAL A 288 14.36 7.63 -3.78
CA VAL A 288 13.47 8.19 -2.76
C VAL A 288 13.56 9.71 -2.83
N LYS A 289 12.48 10.35 -3.26
CA LYS A 289 12.37 11.82 -3.31
C LYS A 289 12.02 12.42 -1.93
N GLN A 290 11.20 11.72 -1.15
CA GLN A 290 10.71 12.18 0.15
C GLN A 290 10.31 10.99 1.03
N THR A 291 10.50 11.12 2.35
CA THR A 291 10.01 10.17 3.36
C THR A 291 8.92 10.84 4.17
N ILE A 292 7.79 10.15 4.37
CA ILE A 292 6.68 10.59 5.22
C ILE A 292 6.79 9.85 6.55
N GLN A 293 6.85 10.60 7.66
CA GLN A 293 6.87 10.04 9.02
C GLN A 293 5.54 10.34 9.71
N ILE A 294 4.88 9.29 10.20
CA ILE A 294 3.69 9.38 11.05
C ILE A 294 4.13 9.06 12.47
N VAL A 295 3.73 9.90 13.44
CA VAL A 295 4.12 9.75 14.84
C VAL A 295 2.91 9.39 15.70
N GLU A 296 3.15 8.59 16.73
CA GLU A 296 2.20 8.29 17.79
C GLU A 296 2.80 8.75 19.12
N ILE A 297 1.95 9.02 20.11
CA ILE A 297 2.40 9.35 21.46
C ILE A 297 3.02 8.08 22.06
N ASP A 298 4.25 8.20 22.56
CA ASP A 298 4.85 7.18 23.41
C ASP A 298 4.21 7.26 24.80
N GLU A 299 3.23 6.40 25.08
CA GLU A 299 2.53 6.40 26.36
C GLU A 299 3.46 5.98 27.52
N ASP A 300 4.53 5.20 27.25
CA ASP A 300 5.48 4.75 28.28
C ASP A 300 6.36 5.91 28.79
N PHE A 301 6.47 7.00 28.02
CA PHE A 301 7.13 8.23 28.47
C PHE A 301 6.37 8.95 29.60
N PHE A 302 5.06 8.69 29.74
CA PHE A 302 4.18 9.36 30.72
C PHE A 302 3.79 8.47 31.91
N GLU A 303 4.33 7.25 32.02
CA GLU A 303 4.16 6.30 33.13
C GLU A 303 5.43 6.22 34.01
#